data_AF-A0A7X3PTS7-F1
#
_entry.id   AF-A0A7X3PTS7-F1
#
_cell.length_a   1.000
_cell.length_b   1.000
_cell.length_c   1.000
_cell.angle_alpha   90.00
_cell.angle_beta   90.00
_cell.angle_gamma   90.00
#
_symmetry.space_group_name_H-M   'P 1'
#
loop_
_entity.id
_entity.type
_entity.pdbx_description
1 polymer ?
#
loop_
_entity_poly.entity_id
_entity_poly.type
_entity_poly.pdbx_seq_one_letter_code
_entity_poly.pdbx_strand_id
1 'polypeptide(L)'
;MTNQIDHTFKAVPTHDELREMDRDLHFYPSTVDDPTTLTTEQVAAFNRDGYLKGFRIFDDAEIAEHRAFFDEQLRKVMAAGYGSFTL
;
A
#
# COMPACT_ATOMS: atom_id res chain seq x y z
N MET A 1 -40.85 -14.63 10.19
CA MET A 1 -39.78 -15.36 10.89
C MET A 1 -38.82 -14.33 11.43
N THR A 2 -38.67 -14.24 12.75
CA THR A 2 -37.85 -13.23 13.43
C THR A 2 -36.38 -13.60 13.24
N ASN A 3 -35.60 -12.77 12.53
CA ASN A 3 -34.15 -12.96 12.45
C ASN A 3 -33.52 -12.41 13.73
N GLN A 4 -33.17 -13.31 14.64
CA GLN A 4 -32.46 -12.97 15.86
C GLN A 4 -30.99 -12.72 15.48
N ILE A 5 -30.53 -11.47 15.56
CA ILE A 5 -29.13 -11.13 15.28
C ILE A 5 -28.30 -11.62 16.46
N ASP A 6 -27.46 -12.62 16.21
CA ASP A 6 -26.51 -13.16 17.17
C ASP A 6 -25.41 -12.11 17.45
N HIS A 7 -25.31 -11.69 18.71
CA HIS A 7 -24.35 -10.67 19.19
C HIS A 7 -22.99 -11.28 19.60
N THR A 8 -22.63 -12.44 19.07
CA THR A 8 -21.30 -13.02 19.29
C THR A 8 -20.24 -12.15 18.60
N PHE A 9 -19.30 -11.59 19.37
CA PHE A 9 -18.18 -10.80 18.84
C PHE A 9 -17.36 -11.63 17.86
N LYS A 10 -17.45 -11.30 16.57
CA LYS A 10 -16.58 -11.82 15.51
C LYS A 10 -15.43 -10.85 15.29
N ALA A 11 -14.21 -11.28 15.59
CA ALA A 11 -13.01 -10.45 15.43
C ALA A 11 -12.66 -10.15 13.96
N VAL A 12 -13.19 -10.93 13.01
CA VAL A 12 -12.93 -10.77 11.57
C VAL A 12 -14.24 -10.98 10.79
N PRO A 13 -14.66 -10.00 9.96
CA PRO A 13 -15.82 -10.17 9.09
C PRO A 13 -15.55 -11.22 8.01
N THR A 14 -16.59 -11.97 7.66
CA THR A 14 -16.62 -12.90 6.53
C THR A 14 -16.53 -12.15 5.20
N HIS A 15 -16.26 -12.88 4.12
CA HIS A 15 -16.16 -12.29 2.79
C HIS A 15 -17.46 -11.64 2.32
N ASP A 16 -18.62 -12.23 2.64
CA ASP A 16 -19.93 -11.67 2.28
C ASP A 16 -20.23 -10.41 3.10
N GLU A 17 -19.95 -10.43 4.41
CA GLU A 17 -20.02 -9.23 5.26
C GLU A 17 -19.09 -8.11 4.73
N LEU A 18 -17.89 -8.46 4.25
CA LEU A 18 -16.96 -7.49 3.63
C LEU A 18 -17.46 -6.92 2.28
N ARG A 19 -18.27 -7.66 1.51
CA ARG A 19 -18.86 -7.16 0.26
C ARG A 19 -20.05 -6.25 0.51
N GLU A 20 -20.82 -6.52 1.56
CA GLU A 20 -22.02 -5.75 1.93
C GLU A 20 -21.69 -4.43 2.62
N MET A 21 -20.52 -4.33 3.23
CA MET A 21 -20.08 -3.08 3.83
C MET A 21 -19.86 -2.00 2.76
N ASP A 22 -20.39 -0.82 3.00
CA ASP A 22 -20.07 0.36 2.22
C ASP A 22 -18.56 0.65 2.29
N ARG A 23 -17.94 0.86 1.14
CA ARG A 23 -16.50 1.09 1.00
C ARG A 23 -16.30 2.50 0.51
N ASP A 24 -15.80 3.33 1.39
CA ASP A 24 -15.29 4.61 0.97
C ASP A 24 -13.93 4.43 0.29
N LEU A 25 -13.92 4.61 -1.03
CA LEU A 25 -12.73 4.53 -1.88
C LEU A 25 -12.30 5.91 -2.39
N HIS A 26 -12.81 6.99 -1.79
CA HIS A 26 -12.44 8.34 -2.19
C HIS A 26 -11.01 8.67 -1.76
N PHE A 27 -10.37 9.51 -2.56
CA PHE A 27 -9.11 10.12 -2.19
C PHE A 27 -9.35 11.28 -1.22
N TYR A 28 -8.58 11.31 -0.14
CA TYR A 28 -8.60 12.37 0.85
C TYR A 28 -7.33 13.22 0.75
N PRO A 29 -7.42 14.48 0.27
CA PRO A 29 -6.26 15.34 0.16
C PRO A 29 -5.69 15.68 1.54
N SER A 30 -4.37 15.82 1.62
CA SER A 30 -3.68 16.31 2.81
C SER A 30 -4.02 17.77 3.06
N THR A 31 -4.31 18.11 4.32
CA THR A 31 -4.67 19.47 4.76
C THR A 31 -3.52 20.15 5.51
N VAL A 32 -2.28 19.69 5.31
CA VAL A 32 -1.10 20.24 6.00
C VAL A 32 -0.69 21.55 5.33
N ASP A 33 -0.81 22.64 6.07
CA ASP A 33 -0.47 23.99 5.60
C ASP A 33 1.02 24.35 5.79
N ASP A 34 1.68 23.78 6.81
CA ASP A 34 3.10 24.02 7.12
C ASP A 34 3.89 22.69 7.19
N PRO A 35 4.23 22.11 6.02
CA PRO A 35 4.95 20.84 5.97
C PRO A 35 6.43 20.97 6.36
N THR A 36 6.93 20.03 7.16
CA THR A 36 8.32 20.04 7.66
C THR A 36 9.36 19.46 6.70
N THR A 37 8.95 18.54 5.82
CA THR A 37 9.85 17.80 4.92
C THR A 37 9.54 18.05 3.45
N LEU A 38 8.25 18.07 3.11
CA LEU A 38 7.79 18.34 1.74
C LEU A 38 7.59 19.83 1.55
N THR A 39 7.74 20.29 0.32
CA THR A 39 7.34 21.63 -0.08
C THR A 39 5.82 21.72 -0.22
N THR A 40 5.26 22.91 -0.09
CA THR A 40 3.83 23.16 -0.33
C THR A 40 3.41 22.74 -1.75
N GLU A 41 4.28 22.94 -2.73
CA GLU A 41 4.06 22.50 -4.12
C GLU A 41 4.00 20.98 -4.24
N GLN A 42 4.84 20.25 -3.50
CA GLN A 42 4.77 18.79 -3.44
C GLN A 42 3.49 18.31 -2.75
N VAL A 43 3.04 18.96 -1.68
CA VAL A 43 1.74 18.64 -1.06
C VAL A 43 0.59 18.88 -2.04
N ALA A 44 0.63 20.01 -2.77
CA ALA A 44 -0.37 20.31 -3.80
C ALA A 44 -0.34 19.29 -4.95
N ALA A 45 0.85 18.84 -5.38
CA ALA A 45 0.99 17.79 -6.39
C ALA A 45 0.44 16.45 -5.91
N PHE A 46 0.73 16.06 -4.65
CA PHE A 46 0.16 14.86 -4.05
C PHE A 46 -1.37 14.91 -4.01
N ASN A 47 -1.94 16.03 -3.57
CA ASN A 47 -3.39 16.21 -3.49
C ASN A 47 -4.08 16.15 -4.84
N ARG A 48 -3.38 16.53 -5.92
CA ARG A 48 -3.91 16.48 -7.29
C ARG A 48 -3.72 15.12 -7.95
N ASP A 49 -2.53 14.53 -7.80
CA ASP A 49 -2.11 13.37 -8.60
C ASP A 49 -2.20 12.05 -7.81
N GLY A 50 -2.36 12.12 -6.48
CA GLY A 50 -2.45 10.96 -5.58
C GLY A 50 -1.11 10.32 -5.22
N TYR A 51 0.02 10.82 -5.75
CA TYR A 51 1.35 10.29 -5.49
C TYR A 51 2.43 11.36 -5.66
N LEU A 52 3.64 11.04 -5.20
CA LEU A 52 4.84 11.83 -5.46
C LEU A 52 5.97 10.94 -5.97
N LYS A 53 6.84 11.50 -6.81
CA LYS A 53 7.97 10.79 -7.42
C LYS A 53 9.17 11.72 -7.60
N GLY A 54 10.32 11.13 -7.93
CA GLY A 54 11.54 11.89 -8.25
C GLY A 54 12.37 12.29 -7.03
N PHE A 55 12.10 11.71 -5.86
CA PHE A 55 12.95 11.89 -4.68
C PHE A 55 14.22 11.05 -4.80
N ARG A 56 15.37 11.71 -4.63
CA ARG A 56 16.66 11.02 -4.47
C ARG A 56 16.81 10.62 -3.00
N ILE A 57 16.25 9.45 -2.65
CA ILE A 57 16.33 8.90 -1.28
C ILE A 57 17.68 8.21 -1.05
N PHE A 58 18.16 7.48 -2.06
CA PHE A 58 19.41 6.73 -2.02
C PHE A 58 20.44 7.33 -2.98
N ASP A 59 21.70 7.30 -2.59
CA ASP A 59 22.80 7.50 -3.53
C ASP A 59 23.00 6.29 -4.48
N ASP A 60 23.96 6.38 -5.39
CA ASP A 60 24.18 5.33 -6.39
C ASP A 60 24.74 4.03 -5.77
N ALA A 61 25.49 4.13 -4.66
CA ALA A 61 26.06 2.97 -3.99
C ALA A 61 25.00 2.25 -3.16
N GLU A 62 24.20 3.00 -2.39
CA GLU A 62 23.10 2.47 -1.57
C GLU A 62 22.06 1.75 -2.44
N ILE A 63 21.65 2.35 -3.57
CA ILE A 63 20.67 1.70 -4.45
C ILE A 63 21.23 0.45 -5.14
N ALA A 64 22.54 0.42 -5.42
CA ALA A 64 23.20 -0.75 -5.99
C ALA A 64 23.24 -1.92 -4.99
N GLU A 65 23.50 -1.64 -3.71
CA GLU A 65 23.45 -2.65 -2.65
C GLU A 65 22.05 -3.24 -2.49
N HIS A 66 21.03 -2.38 -2.42
CA HIS A 66 19.63 -2.83 -2.37
C HIS A 66 19.28 -3.68 -3.59
N ARG A 67 19.72 -3.29 -4.78
CA ARG A 67 19.48 -4.06 -6.01
C ARG A 67 20.09 -5.45 -5.93
N ALA A 68 21.37 -5.54 -5.54
CA ALA A 68 22.06 -6.81 -5.41
C ALA A 68 21.39 -7.74 -4.38
N PHE A 69 20.95 -7.18 -3.24
CA PHE A 69 20.24 -7.93 -2.22
C PHE A 69 18.93 -8.54 -2.75
N PHE A 70 18.09 -7.75 -3.42
CA PHE A 70 16.82 -8.22 -3.94
C PHE A 70 16.97 -9.19 -5.12
N ASP A 71 17.96 -8.99 -5.99
CA ASP A 71 18.26 -9.92 -7.08
C ASP A 71 18.64 -11.31 -6.52
N GLU A 72 19.43 -11.36 -5.43
CA GLU A 72 19.75 -12.62 -4.75
C GLU A 72 18.54 -13.27 -4.08
N GLN A 73 17.65 -12.48 -3.44
CA GLN A 73 16.42 -13.04 -2.87
C GLN A 73 15.51 -13.61 -3.96
N LEU A 74 15.34 -12.88 -5.06
CA LEU A 74 14.55 -13.32 -6.20
C LEU A 74 15.09 -14.63 -6.77
N ARG A 75 16.41 -14.75 -6.92
CA ARG A 75 17.07 -15.99 -7.37
C ARG A 75 16.75 -17.18 -6.45
N LYS A 76 16.79 -16.99 -5.13
CA LYS A 76 16.45 -18.06 -4.16
C LYS A 76 14.99 -18.47 -4.27
N VAL A 77 14.07 -17.50 -4.34
CA VAL A 77 12.63 -17.75 -4.46
C VAL A 77 12.30 -18.49 -5.75
N MET A 78 12.91 -18.08 -6.87
CA MET A 78 12.77 -18.76 -8.15
C MET A 78 13.32 -20.19 -8.12
N ALA A 79 14.49 -20.41 -7.52
CA ALA A 79 15.08 -21.74 -7.35
C ALA A 79 14.22 -22.66 -6.45
N ALA A 80 13.52 -22.09 -5.48
CA ALA A 80 12.58 -22.81 -4.62
C ALA A 80 11.20 -23.06 -5.27
N GLY A 81 11.01 -22.69 -6.54
CA GLY A 81 9.79 -23.01 -7.31
C GLY A 81 8.62 -22.05 -7.10
N TYR A 82 8.82 -20.93 -6.38
CA TYR A 82 7.78 -19.92 -6.15
C TYR A 82 7.59 -18.94 -7.33
N GLY A 83 8.22 -19.21 -8.48
CA GLY A 83 8.08 -18.40 -9.68
C GLY A 83 6.81 -18.63 -10.49
N SER A 84 5.96 -19.57 -10.07
CA SER A 84 4.71 -19.90 -10.78
C SER A 84 3.58 -18.98 -10.35
N PHE A 85 3.57 -17.74 -10.85
CA PHE A 85 2.32 -17.01 -10.99
C PHE A 85 1.71 -17.42 -12.34
N THR A 86 0.81 -18.41 -12.32
CA THR A 86 -0.09 -18.64 -13.44
C THR A 86 -1.05 -17.47 -13.48
N LEU A 87 -1.00 -16.69 -14.56
CA LEU A 87 -1.90 -15.57 -14.85
C LEU A 87 -3.12 -16.08 -15.62
#